data_AF-A0A7W4UFW1-F1
#
_entry.id   AF-A0A7W4UFW1-F1
#
_cell.length_a   1.000
_cell.length_b   1.000
_cell.length_c   1.000
_cell.angle_alpha   90.00
_cell.angle_beta   90.00
_cell.angle_gamma   90.00
#
_symmetry.space_group_name_H-M   'P 1'
#
loop_
_entity.id
_entity.type
_entity.pdbx_description
1 polymer ?
#
loop_
_entity_poly.entity_id
_entity_poly.type
_entity_poly.pdbx_seq_one_letter_code
_entity_poly.pdbx_strand_id
1 'polypeptide(L)'
;MQRAPYGLDTRASQGAYVGEAVRLWTAQPTMSLTDFAEALLKTITARLTSAGVPRIRWKVGPGADADGTFDSKAWMIRVNTSSFSAGTPPPTTLGGLTKDEVTAVVGTLYHEARHADQDVLVIRDLLAKKKTVDQVVALTEMPVEVVRAVKARTYPAALDADQRAHAGRMFDVMYGAHKQFLQFLVKHSAAWAGLDRFAGGATVAETAPHVARLTAWQGRELQPHLGRLSALPKRTAMEADLFQRLQTVDAALTTFRGEWRTVARGQQPDEAQLDAAREEAAAARDAILATYKSLESEADAFRVEAAVAAAFTAKLAKP
;
A
#
# COMPACT_ATOMS: atom_id res chain seq x y z
N MET A 1 8.26 15.52 -16.08
CA MET A 1 8.83 14.42 -16.90
C MET A 1 8.51 13.11 -16.21
N GLN A 2 8.25 12.04 -16.96
CA GLN A 2 8.02 10.71 -16.39
C GLN A 2 9.38 10.02 -16.25
N ARG A 3 9.76 9.65 -15.02
CA ARG A 3 11.02 8.95 -14.73
C ARG A 3 11.14 7.65 -15.55
N ALA A 4 12.36 7.27 -15.93
CA ALA A 4 12.59 6.00 -16.62
C ALA A 4 12.18 4.79 -15.75
N PRO A 5 11.55 3.75 -16.32
CA PRO A 5 11.21 2.53 -15.59
C PRO A 5 12.46 1.84 -15.03
N TYR A 6 12.36 1.26 -13.83
CA TYR A 6 13.44 0.52 -13.18
C TYR A 6 12.90 -0.72 -12.46
N GLY A 7 13.75 -1.73 -12.29
CA GLY A 7 13.44 -2.97 -11.58
C GLY A 7 12.12 -3.61 -12.04
N LEU A 8 11.13 -3.67 -11.16
CA LEU A 8 9.80 -4.23 -11.42
C LEU A 8 8.89 -3.35 -12.29
N ASP A 9 9.18 -2.06 -12.46
CA ASP A 9 8.42 -1.19 -13.37
C ASP A 9 8.75 -1.47 -14.86
N THR A 10 9.75 -2.30 -15.15
CA THR A 10 10.10 -2.62 -16.54
C THR A 10 9.12 -3.62 -17.15
N ARG A 11 8.80 -3.43 -18.45
CA ARG A 11 7.95 -4.36 -19.21
C ARG A 11 8.46 -5.81 -19.19
N ALA A 12 9.78 -5.99 -19.18
CA ALA A 12 10.39 -7.32 -19.13
C ALA A 12 10.10 -8.04 -17.80
N SER A 13 10.26 -7.35 -16.66
CA SER A 13 9.93 -7.89 -15.34
C SER A 13 8.45 -8.22 -15.22
N GLN A 14 7.56 -7.33 -15.67
CA GLN A 14 6.12 -7.53 -15.64
C GLN A 14 5.68 -8.69 -16.54
N GLY A 15 6.18 -8.73 -17.79
CA GLY A 15 5.79 -9.74 -18.76
C GLY A 15 6.16 -11.17 -18.37
N ALA A 16 7.32 -11.35 -17.72
CA ALA A 16 7.75 -12.64 -17.20
C ALA A 16 6.88 -13.12 -16.03
N TYR A 17 6.60 -12.22 -15.08
CA TYR A 17 5.73 -12.51 -13.94
C TYR A 17 4.30 -12.86 -14.39
N VAL A 18 3.71 -12.02 -15.24
CA VAL A 18 2.37 -12.24 -15.80
C VAL A 18 2.32 -13.54 -16.61
N GLY A 19 3.39 -13.87 -17.34
CA GLY A 19 3.48 -15.15 -18.05
C GLY A 19 3.39 -16.36 -17.12
N GLU A 20 4.11 -16.34 -16.00
CA GLU A 20 4.04 -17.40 -15.01
C GLU A 20 2.67 -17.45 -14.33
N ALA A 21 2.11 -16.32 -13.93
CA ALA A 21 0.78 -16.25 -13.33
C ALA A 21 -0.31 -16.86 -14.23
N VAL A 22 -0.30 -16.52 -15.52
CA VAL A 22 -1.24 -17.11 -16.50
C VAL A 22 -1.02 -18.61 -16.61
N ARG A 23 0.23 -19.07 -16.73
CA ARG A 23 0.55 -20.51 -16.83
C ARG A 23 0.06 -21.29 -15.61
N LEU A 24 0.29 -20.77 -14.40
CA LEU A 24 -0.19 -21.40 -13.16
C LEU A 24 -1.72 -21.45 -13.11
N TRP A 25 -2.37 -20.31 -13.38
CA TRP A 25 -3.83 -20.19 -13.41
C TRP A 25 -4.50 -21.18 -14.35
N THR A 26 -4.01 -21.29 -15.58
CA THR A 26 -4.65 -22.11 -16.61
C THR A 26 -4.30 -23.59 -16.53
N ALA A 27 -3.08 -23.94 -16.09
CA ALA A 27 -2.61 -25.32 -16.12
C ALA A 27 -2.76 -26.06 -14.77
N GLN A 28 -2.97 -25.35 -13.65
CA GLN A 28 -2.94 -25.95 -12.31
C GLN A 28 -4.15 -25.52 -11.45
N PRO A 29 -5.39 -25.82 -11.86
CA PRO A 29 -6.60 -25.40 -11.13
C PRO A 29 -6.69 -26.01 -9.71
N THR A 30 -6.03 -27.14 -9.46
CA THR A 30 -6.00 -27.78 -8.13
C THR A 30 -4.89 -27.27 -7.21
N MET A 31 -4.03 -26.36 -7.69
CA MET A 31 -2.96 -25.75 -6.88
C MET A 31 -3.57 -25.02 -5.68
N SER A 32 -2.97 -25.19 -4.49
CA SER A 32 -3.40 -24.45 -3.31
C SER A 32 -3.11 -22.95 -3.47
N LEU A 33 -3.91 -22.09 -2.83
CA LEU A 33 -3.66 -20.64 -2.88
C LEU A 33 -2.30 -20.25 -2.27
N THR A 34 -1.83 -21.03 -1.29
CA THR A 34 -0.49 -20.86 -0.69
C THR A 34 0.60 -21.16 -1.72
N ASP A 35 0.55 -22.32 -2.37
CA ASP A 35 1.55 -22.72 -3.37
C ASP A 35 1.57 -21.74 -4.56
N PHE A 36 0.40 -21.24 -4.96
CA PHE A 36 0.28 -20.23 -5.99
C PHE A 36 1.00 -18.93 -5.61
N ALA A 37 0.71 -18.38 -4.41
CA ALA A 37 1.38 -17.18 -3.93
C ALA A 37 2.89 -17.37 -3.78
N GLU A 38 3.36 -18.51 -3.26
CA GLU A 38 4.79 -18.81 -3.12
C GLU A 38 5.50 -18.92 -4.48
N ALA A 39 4.89 -19.57 -5.47
CA ALA A 39 5.44 -19.69 -6.82
C ALA A 39 5.59 -18.30 -7.49
N LEU A 40 4.60 -17.44 -7.31
CA LEU A 40 4.62 -16.06 -7.78
C LEU A 40 5.70 -15.21 -7.08
N LEU A 41 5.78 -15.28 -5.75
CA LEU A 41 6.80 -14.57 -4.96
C LEU A 41 8.22 -15.04 -5.29
N LYS A 42 8.41 -16.35 -5.57
CA LYS A 42 9.69 -16.89 -6.05
C LYS A 42 10.07 -16.29 -7.41
N THR A 43 9.11 -16.17 -8.32
CA THR A 43 9.31 -15.55 -9.64
C THR A 43 9.69 -14.07 -9.49
N ILE A 44 8.96 -13.31 -8.66
CA ILE A 44 9.28 -11.90 -8.41
C ILE A 44 10.65 -11.74 -7.76
N THR A 45 10.97 -12.55 -6.75
CA THR A 45 12.25 -12.48 -6.03
C THR A 45 13.44 -12.75 -6.94
N ALA A 46 13.32 -13.68 -7.88
CA ALA A 46 14.37 -13.91 -8.88
C ALA A 46 14.62 -12.65 -9.74
N ARG A 47 13.54 -11.96 -10.15
CA ARG A 47 13.64 -10.70 -10.92
C ARG A 47 14.25 -9.58 -10.09
N LEU A 48 13.78 -9.40 -8.86
CA LEU A 48 14.33 -8.42 -7.91
C LEU A 48 15.81 -8.64 -7.65
N THR A 49 16.23 -9.88 -7.37
CA THR A 49 17.63 -10.23 -7.16
C THR A 49 18.47 -9.90 -8.39
N SER A 50 17.98 -10.20 -9.59
CA SER A 50 18.66 -9.85 -10.84
C SER A 50 18.82 -8.32 -11.03
N ALA A 51 17.85 -7.54 -10.54
CA ALA A 51 17.87 -6.08 -10.54
C ALA A 51 18.73 -5.48 -9.42
N GLY A 52 19.35 -6.31 -8.57
CA GLY A 52 20.19 -5.84 -7.45
C GLY A 52 19.42 -5.49 -6.19
N VAL A 53 18.19 -5.99 -6.04
CA VAL A 53 17.44 -5.91 -4.79
C VAL A 53 17.81 -7.10 -3.90
N PRO A 54 18.22 -6.89 -2.63
CA PRO A 54 18.54 -7.99 -1.72
C PRO A 54 17.36 -8.96 -1.56
N ARG A 55 17.65 -10.26 -1.42
CA ARG A 55 16.63 -11.30 -1.34
C ARG A 55 15.61 -10.99 -0.23
N ILE A 56 14.34 -10.98 -0.61
CA ILE A 56 13.21 -10.75 0.30
C ILE A 56 12.77 -12.08 0.91
N ARG A 57 12.35 -12.05 2.17
CA ARG A 57 11.68 -13.18 2.83
C ARG A 57 10.18 -13.07 2.63
N TRP A 58 9.45 -14.19 2.70
CA TRP A 58 8.00 -14.11 2.71
C TRP A 58 7.38 -15.11 3.68
N LYS A 59 6.16 -14.79 4.11
CA LYS A 59 5.29 -15.68 4.86
C LYS A 59 3.91 -15.66 4.21
N VAL A 60 3.41 -16.83 3.85
CA VAL A 60 2.08 -17.01 3.27
C VAL A 60 1.23 -17.79 4.26
N GLY A 61 0.02 -17.32 4.53
CA GLY A 61 -0.92 -18.05 5.37
C GLY A 61 -2.08 -17.17 5.85
N PRO A 62 -3.08 -17.78 6.51
CA PRO A 62 -4.24 -17.04 7.01
C PRO A 62 -3.84 -16.11 8.16
N GLY A 63 -4.51 -14.96 8.25
CA GLY A 63 -4.45 -14.08 9.44
C GLY A 63 -3.43 -12.95 9.38
N ALA A 64 -3.00 -12.49 8.19
CA ALA A 64 -2.40 -11.16 8.07
C ALA A 64 -3.51 -10.11 7.88
N ASP A 65 -3.33 -8.91 8.42
CA ASP A 65 -4.38 -7.87 8.49
C ASP A 65 -4.78 -7.26 7.13
N ALA A 66 -4.05 -7.58 6.06
CA ALA A 66 -4.31 -7.19 4.68
C ALA A 66 -3.95 -8.33 3.70
N ASP A 67 -4.44 -8.25 2.46
CA ASP A 67 -4.18 -9.23 1.38
C ASP A 67 -2.68 -9.48 1.18
N GLY A 68 -1.90 -8.41 1.26
CA GLY A 68 -0.45 -8.40 1.25
C GLY A 68 0.09 -7.23 2.07
N THR A 69 1.29 -7.38 2.63
CA THR A 69 2.06 -6.27 3.19
C THR A 69 3.55 -6.51 2.98
N PHE A 70 4.29 -5.47 2.60
CA PHE A 70 5.73 -5.43 2.70
C PHE A 70 6.18 -4.66 3.94
N ASP A 71 7.06 -5.29 4.72
CA ASP A 71 7.65 -4.74 5.93
C ASP A 71 9.13 -4.46 5.68
N SER A 72 9.47 -3.20 5.44
CA SER A 72 10.85 -2.76 5.20
C SER A 72 11.79 -3.07 6.36
N LYS A 73 11.29 -3.06 7.61
CA LYS A 73 12.10 -3.33 8.81
C LYS A 73 12.41 -4.82 8.96
N ALA A 74 11.47 -5.68 8.56
CA ALA A 74 11.69 -7.13 8.52
C ALA A 74 12.28 -7.61 7.19
N TRP A 75 12.30 -6.74 6.16
CA TRP A 75 12.58 -7.08 4.76
C TRP A 75 11.78 -8.31 4.30
N MET A 76 10.46 -8.25 4.50
CA MET A 76 9.56 -9.40 4.37
C MET A 76 8.20 -9.04 3.77
N ILE A 77 7.70 -9.89 2.87
CA ILE A 77 6.31 -9.85 2.39
C ILE A 77 5.47 -10.81 3.25
N ARG A 78 4.32 -10.36 3.76
CA ARG A 78 3.30 -11.22 4.37
C ARG A 78 2.07 -11.23 3.49
N VAL A 79 1.51 -12.41 3.22
CA VAL A 79 0.37 -12.58 2.32
C VAL A 79 -0.75 -13.30 3.07
N ASN A 80 -1.96 -12.74 3.05
CA ASN A 80 -3.15 -13.37 3.59
C ASN A 80 -3.96 -14.07 2.49
N THR A 81 -3.78 -15.38 2.35
CA THR A 81 -4.53 -16.17 1.36
C THR A 81 -6.02 -16.26 1.67
N SER A 82 -6.46 -16.04 2.93
CA SER A 82 -7.88 -16.05 3.25
C SER A 82 -8.62 -14.81 2.74
N SER A 83 -7.89 -13.76 2.34
CA SER A 83 -8.48 -12.54 1.78
C SER A 83 -8.54 -12.55 0.25
N PHE A 84 -8.06 -13.62 -0.40
CA PHE A 84 -8.07 -13.71 -1.87
C PHE A 84 -9.48 -13.78 -2.47
N SER A 85 -10.49 -14.10 -1.65
CA SER A 85 -11.88 -14.18 -2.04
C SER A 85 -12.76 -13.81 -0.85
N ALA A 86 -13.88 -13.12 -1.14
CA ALA A 86 -14.93 -12.86 -0.16
C ALA A 86 -15.95 -14.02 -0.04
N GLY A 87 -15.76 -15.11 -0.78
CA GLY A 87 -16.62 -16.29 -0.74
C GLY A 87 -16.69 -16.92 0.65
N THR A 88 -17.84 -17.49 1.00
CA THR A 88 -18.04 -18.19 2.29
C THR A 88 -18.57 -19.61 2.04
N PRO A 89 -17.80 -20.68 2.33
CA PRO A 89 -16.39 -20.65 2.76
C PRO A 89 -15.46 -20.15 1.64
N PRO A 90 -14.30 -19.57 1.97
CA PRO A 90 -13.36 -19.11 0.96
C PRO A 90 -12.78 -20.32 0.18
N PRO A 91 -12.53 -20.18 -1.12
CA PRO A 91 -11.89 -21.21 -1.93
C PRO A 91 -10.48 -21.52 -1.39
N THR A 92 -10.10 -22.80 -1.44
CA THR A 92 -8.77 -23.26 -1.00
C THR A 92 -7.81 -23.54 -2.15
N THR A 93 -8.34 -23.62 -3.38
CA THR A 93 -7.58 -23.92 -4.60
C THR A 93 -7.76 -22.84 -5.64
N LEU A 94 -6.79 -22.75 -6.54
CA LEU A 94 -6.71 -21.75 -7.59
C LEU A 94 -7.98 -21.74 -8.44
N GLY A 95 -8.42 -22.88 -8.99
CA GLY A 95 -9.63 -22.98 -9.82
C GLY A 95 -10.95 -22.62 -9.11
N GLY A 96 -10.94 -22.36 -7.80
CA GLY A 96 -12.09 -21.84 -7.06
C GLY A 96 -12.18 -20.31 -7.04
N LEU A 97 -11.15 -19.60 -7.48
CA LEU A 97 -11.19 -18.14 -7.65
C LEU A 97 -11.90 -17.76 -8.97
N THR A 98 -12.53 -16.60 -8.96
CA THR A 98 -12.96 -15.93 -10.18
C THR A 98 -11.77 -15.27 -10.89
N LYS A 99 -11.96 -14.89 -12.16
CA LYS A 99 -10.95 -14.15 -12.92
C LYS A 99 -10.54 -12.84 -12.24
N ASP A 100 -11.50 -12.13 -11.67
CA ASP A 100 -11.24 -10.83 -11.03
C ASP A 100 -10.46 -11.02 -9.72
N GLU A 101 -10.81 -12.04 -8.92
CA GLU A 101 -10.09 -12.39 -7.71
C GLU A 101 -8.64 -12.78 -7.98
N VAL A 102 -8.37 -13.68 -8.94
CA VAL A 102 -6.97 -14.02 -9.28
C VAL A 102 -6.22 -12.81 -9.86
N THR A 103 -6.90 -11.94 -10.61
CA THR A 103 -6.29 -10.70 -11.13
C THR A 103 -5.86 -9.77 -9.98
N ALA A 104 -6.72 -9.60 -8.97
CA ALA A 104 -6.41 -8.84 -7.76
C ALA A 104 -5.22 -9.44 -7.02
N VAL A 105 -5.21 -10.76 -6.76
CA VAL A 105 -4.08 -11.45 -6.12
C VAL A 105 -2.77 -11.23 -6.87
N VAL A 106 -2.78 -11.41 -8.20
CA VAL A 106 -1.60 -11.23 -9.05
C VAL A 106 -1.08 -9.79 -8.97
N GLY A 107 -1.99 -8.81 -8.94
CA GLY A 107 -1.67 -7.40 -8.72
C GLY A 107 -1.03 -7.16 -7.35
N THR A 108 -1.72 -7.53 -6.27
CA THR A 108 -1.29 -7.30 -4.88
C THR A 108 0.09 -7.87 -4.60
N LEU A 109 0.38 -9.11 -5.00
CA LEU A 109 1.71 -9.70 -4.77
C LEU A 109 2.83 -8.90 -5.46
N TYR A 110 2.55 -8.32 -6.64
CA TYR A 110 3.49 -7.49 -7.37
C TYR A 110 3.63 -6.10 -6.74
N HIS A 111 2.53 -5.55 -6.23
CA HIS A 111 2.49 -4.30 -5.46
C HIS A 111 3.42 -4.38 -4.25
N GLU A 112 3.24 -5.39 -3.39
CA GLU A 112 4.05 -5.51 -2.18
C GLU A 112 5.54 -5.67 -2.50
N ALA A 113 5.85 -6.44 -3.54
CA ALA A 113 7.23 -6.60 -3.99
C ALA A 113 7.83 -5.33 -4.61
N ARG A 114 7.00 -4.43 -5.14
CA ARG A 114 7.44 -3.13 -5.68
C ARG A 114 7.98 -2.22 -4.58
N HIS A 115 7.45 -2.28 -3.36
CA HIS A 115 7.99 -1.50 -2.24
C HIS A 115 9.45 -1.83 -1.92
N ALA A 116 9.87 -3.08 -2.06
CA ALA A 116 11.28 -3.45 -1.87
C ALA A 116 12.22 -2.84 -2.93
N ASP A 117 11.76 -2.74 -4.18
CA ASP A 117 12.50 -2.08 -5.26
C ASP A 117 12.60 -0.56 -5.03
N GLN A 118 11.52 0.04 -4.55
CA GLN A 118 11.48 1.45 -4.13
C GLN A 118 12.44 1.73 -2.96
N ASP A 119 12.49 0.85 -1.96
CA ASP A 119 13.41 0.96 -0.83
C ASP A 119 14.88 0.90 -1.26
N VAL A 120 15.21 0.04 -2.24
CA VAL A 120 16.56 0.02 -2.80
C VAL A 120 16.87 1.33 -3.51
N LEU A 121 15.91 1.94 -4.21
CA LEU A 121 16.11 3.27 -4.80
C LEU A 121 16.40 4.33 -3.72
N VAL A 122 15.66 4.31 -2.61
CA VAL A 122 15.88 5.20 -1.45
C VAL A 122 17.27 5.00 -0.85
N ILE A 123 17.68 3.74 -0.60
CA ILE A 123 19.02 3.44 -0.09
C ILE A 123 20.10 3.97 -1.04
N ARG A 124 19.95 3.73 -2.35
CA ARG A 124 20.92 4.19 -3.36
C ARG A 124 21.04 5.71 -3.37
N ASP A 125 19.94 6.45 -3.26
CA ASP A 125 19.95 7.92 -3.20
C ASP A 125 20.63 8.42 -1.92
N LEU A 126 20.34 7.84 -0.75
CA LEU A 126 20.99 8.19 0.50
C LEU A 126 22.50 7.91 0.48
N LEU A 127 22.93 6.78 -0.08
CA LEU A 127 24.35 6.44 -0.26
C LEU A 127 25.04 7.40 -1.25
N ALA A 128 24.35 7.79 -2.33
CA ALA A 128 24.87 8.80 -3.27
C ALA A 128 25.08 10.16 -2.59
N LYS A 129 24.21 10.51 -1.62
CA LYS A 129 24.33 11.66 -0.70
C LYS A 129 25.36 11.44 0.42
N LYS A 130 26.25 10.47 0.28
CA LYS A 130 27.37 10.15 1.18
C LYS A 130 26.95 9.74 2.60
N LYS A 131 25.71 9.27 2.80
CA LYS A 131 25.33 8.65 4.07
C LYS A 131 26.10 7.34 4.29
N THR A 132 26.49 7.09 5.52
CA THR A 132 27.06 5.78 5.90
C THR A 132 25.97 4.72 5.99
N VAL A 133 26.35 3.44 6.02
CA VAL A 133 25.40 2.34 6.22
C VAL A 133 24.59 2.56 7.51
N ASP A 134 25.27 2.88 8.61
CA ASP A 134 24.62 3.06 9.91
C ASP A 134 23.67 4.26 9.90
N GLN A 135 24.01 5.34 9.19
CA GLN A 135 23.10 6.47 9.01
C GLN A 135 21.86 6.09 8.20
N VAL A 136 22.00 5.29 7.15
CA VAL A 136 20.84 4.81 6.38
C VAL A 136 19.96 3.92 7.25
N VAL A 137 20.55 2.95 7.97
CA VAL A 137 19.82 2.08 8.90
C VAL A 137 19.09 2.89 9.97
N ALA A 138 19.73 3.91 10.56
CA ALA A 138 19.10 4.75 11.56
C ALA A 138 17.91 5.56 11.01
N LEU A 139 17.97 5.96 9.74
CA LEU A 139 16.91 6.74 9.10
C LEU A 139 15.72 5.88 8.66
N THR A 140 15.99 4.67 8.16
CA THR A 140 14.97 3.83 7.53
C THR A 140 14.52 2.65 8.37
N GLU A 141 15.29 2.31 9.41
CA GLU A 141 15.13 1.12 10.24
C GLU A 141 15.17 -0.21 9.45
N MET A 142 15.68 -0.17 8.20
CA MET A 142 15.89 -1.36 7.40
C MET A 142 17.05 -2.20 7.94
N PRO A 143 17.04 -3.53 7.76
CA PRO A 143 18.12 -4.38 8.23
C PRO A 143 19.49 -3.98 7.67
N VAL A 144 20.52 -4.00 8.52
CA VAL A 144 21.87 -3.55 8.17
C VAL A 144 22.46 -4.37 7.01
N GLU A 145 22.13 -5.66 6.92
CA GLU A 145 22.55 -6.55 5.85
C GLU A 145 21.96 -6.16 4.48
N VAL A 146 20.72 -5.64 4.45
CA VAL A 146 20.07 -5.14 3.23
C VAL A 146 20.82 -3.91 2.74
N VAL A 147 21.05 -2.94 3.63
CA VAL A 147 21.77 -1.69 3.29
C VAL A 147 23.21 -1.98 2.85
N ARG A 148 23.90 -2.92 3.52
CA ARG A 148 25.25 -3.36 3.12
C ARG A 148 25.25 -4.03 1.75
N ALA A 149 24.27 -4.90 1.47
CA ALA A 149 24.15 -5.56 0.18
C ALA A 149 23.90 -4.55 -0.96
N VAL A 150 23.04 -3.54 -0.74
CA VAL A 150 22.83 -2.46 -1.71
C VAL A 150 24.11 -1.66 -1.91
N LYS A 151 24.83 -1.30 -0.85
CA LYS A 151 26.11 -0.57 -0.94
C LYS A 151 27.19 -1.36 -1.70
N ALA A 152 27.25 -2.66 -1.49
CA ALA A 152 28.25 -3.54 -2.13
C ALA A 152 27.94 -3.83 -3.61
N ARG A 153 26.73 -3.52 -4.07
CA ARG A 153 26.29 -3.81 -5.44
C ARG A 153 26.71 -2.71 -6.41
N THR A 154 27.33 -3.11 -7.51
CA THR A 154 27.48 -2.23 -8.68
C THR A 154 26.19 -2.24 -9.49
N TYR A 155 25.56 -1.08 -9.62
CA TYR A 155 24.38 -0.90 -10.47
C TYR A 155 24.79 -0.45 -11.88
N PRO A 156 24.08 -0.86 -12.95
CA PRO A 156 24.46 -0.54 -14.32
C PRO A 156 24.53 0.96 -14.63
N ALA A 157 23.72 1.76 -13.94
CA ALA A 157 23.69 3.20 -14.09
C ALA A 157 23.60 3.88 -12.72
N ALA A 158 24.19 5.07 -12.61
CA ALA A 158 23.89 5.99 -11.53
C ALA A 158 22.41 6.42 -11.58
N LEU A 159 21.87 6.86 -10.45
CA LEU A 159 20.52 7.43 -10.43
C LEU A 159 20.48 8.69 -11.30
N ASP A 160 19.47 8.83 -12.13
CA ASP A 160 19.20 10.09 -12.82
C ASP A 160 18.53 11.12 -11.89
N ALA A 161 18.31 12.34 -12.38
CA ALA A 161 17.71 13.41 -11.57
C ALA A 161 16.26 13.11 -11.15
N ASP A 162 15.48 12.47 -12.02
CA ASP A 162 14.08 12.13 -11.74
C ASP A 162 13.98 10.99 -10.73
N GLN A 163 14.88 10.00 -10.81
CA GLN A 163 15.00 8.91 -9.85
C GLN A 163 15.42 9.42 -8.47
N ARG A 164 16.37 10.36 -8.39
CA ARG A 164 16.74 11.00 -7.11
C ARG A 164 15.58 11.79 -6.52
N ALA A 165 14.84 12.55 -7.35
CA ALA A 165 13.68 13.30 -6.91
C ALA A 165 12.57 12.35 -6.40
N HIS A 166 12.30 11.27 -7.13
CA HIS A 166 11.35 10.22 -6.74
C HIS A 166 11.75 9.54 -5.43
N ALA A 167 13.02 9.13 -5.29
CA ALA A 167 13.55 8.55 -4.06
C ALA A 167 13.41 9.51 -2.85
N GLY A 168 13.66 10.81 -3.06
CA GLY A 168 13.45 11.84 -2.04
C GLY A 168 12.00 11.91 -1.57
N ARG A 169 11.04 11.99 -2.51
CA ARG A 169 9.61 12.03 -2.18
C ARG A 169 9.13 10.75 -1.48
N MET A 170 9.59 9.58 -1.91
CA MET A 170 9.30 8.31 -1.23
C MET A 170 9.90 8.30 0.18
N PHE A 171 11.14 8.75 0.36
CA PHE A 171 11.76 8.85 1.68
C PHE A 171 10.94 9.72 2.62
N ASP A 172 10.50 10.90 2.18
CA ASP A 172 9.75 11.83 3.02
C ASP A 172 8.43 11.24 3.54
N VAL A 173 7.77 10.40 2.73
CA VAL A 173 6.53 9.72 3.10
C VAL A 173 6.77 8.46 3.93
N MET A 174 7.76 7.63 3.60
CA MET A 174 7.96 6.34 4.26
C MET A 174 8.76 6.46 5.56
N TYR A 175 9.75 7.35 5.59
CA TYR A 175 10.79 7.41 6.63
C TYR A 175 11.02 8.81 7.22
N GLY A 176 10.61 9.85 6.48
CA GLY A 176 10.89 11.24 6.78
C GLY A 176 9.71 11.99 7.41
N ALA A 177 9.53 13.24 6.96
CA ALA A 177 8.67 14.24 7.61
C ALA A 177 7.18 13.86 7.65
N HIS A 178 6.71 13.02 6.73
CA HIS A 178 5.29 12.67 6.57
C HIS A 178 4.97 11.24 7.01
N LYS A 179 5.93 10.49 7.55
CA LYS A 179 5.75 9.08 7.94
C LYS A 179 4.64 8.81 8.93
N GLN A 180 4.31 9.78 9.80
CA GLN A 180 3.22 9.64 10.77
C GLN A 180 1.88 9.37 10.10
N PHE A 181 1.65 9.96 8.92
CA PHE A 181 0.42 9.74 8.15
C PHE A 181 0.36 8.31 7.61
N LEU A 182 1.41 7.86 6.90
CA LEU A 182 1.49 6.48 6.41
C LEU A 182 1.39 5.46 7.55
N GLN A 183 2.13 5.70 8.65
CA GLN A 183 2.07 4.85 9.84
C GLN A 183 0.67 4.79 10.44
N PHE A 184 -0.09 5.88 10.43
CA PHE A 184 -1.47 5.84 10.88
C PHE A 184 -2.31 4.94 9.99
N LEU A 185 -2.26 5.15 8.68
CA LEU A 185 -3.04 4.38 7.71
C LEU A 185 -2.76 2.87 7.82
N VAL A 186 -1.49 2.50 7.97
CA VAL A 186 -1.07 1.11 8.14
C VAL A 186 -1.47 0.56 9.52
N LYS A 187 -1.16 1.27 10.63
CA LYS A 187 -1.41 0.76 12.00
C LYS A 187 -2.89 0.77 12.42
N HIS A 188 -3.71 1.56 11.74
CA HIS A 188 -5.13 1.72 12.04
C HIS A 188 -6.00 1.36 10.84
N SER A 189 -5.52 0.45 9.98
CA SER A 189 -6.30 -0.14 8.88
C SER A 189 -7.66 -0.67 9.36
N ALA A 190 -7.72 -1.28 10.55
CA ALA A 190 -8.97 -1.70 11.16
C ALA A 190 -9.95 -0.54 11.46
N ALA A 191 -9.45 0.66 11.80
CA ALA A 191 -10.31 1.83 12.02
C ALA A 191 -10.92 2.33 10.71
N TRP A 192 -10.15 2.33 9.62
CA TRP A 192 -10.68 2.52 8.28
C TRP A 192 -11.70 1.44 7.93
N ALA A 193 -11.35 0.15 8.07
CA ALA A 193 -12.26 -0.95 7.73
C ALA A 193 -13.61 -0.85 8.48
N GLY A 194 -13.60 -0.27 9.68
CA GLY A 194 -14.82 0.09 10.41
C GLY A 194 -15.72 1.11 9.69
N LEU A 195 -15.15 2.13 9.03
CA LEU A 195 -15.92 3.07 8.20
C LEU A 195 -16.53 2.38 6.99
N ASP A 196 -15.76 1.52 6.34
CA ASP A 196 -16.20 0.75 5.17
C ASP A 196 -17.37 -0.17 5.54
N ARG A 197 -17.24 -0.91 6.65
CA ARG A 197 -18.31 -1.73 7.19
C ARG A 197 -19.54 -0.92 7.61
N PHE A 198 -19.35 0.25 8.22
CA PHE A 198 -20.47 1.11 8.60
C PHE A 198 -21.23 1.63 7.38
N ALA A 199 -20.51 2.13 6.37
CA ALA A 199 -21.08 2.49 5.08
C ALA A 199 -21.84 1.32 4.43
N GLY A 200 -21.38 0.08 4.64
CA GLY A 200 -22.05 -1.16 4.22
C GLY A 200 -23.15 -1.68 5.15
N GLY A 201 -23.54 -0.94 6.20
CA GLY A 201 -24.67 -1.28 7.07
C GLY A 201 -24.33 -1.86 8.44
N ALA A 202 -23.06 -1.85 8.87
CA ALA A 202 -22.69 -2.25 10.23
C ALA A 202 -23.39 -1.39 11.29
N THR A 203 -23.53 -1.93 12.50
CA THR A 203 -24.25 -1.25 13.57
C THR A 203 -23.45 -0.09 14.18
N VAL A 204 -24.16 0.84 14.83
CA VAL A 204 -23.53 1.93 15.61
C VAL A 204 -22.60 1.37 16.69
N ALA A 205 -22.99 0.29 17.38
CA ALA A 205 -22.19 -0.33 18.43
C ALA A 205 -20.87 -0.92 17.90
N GLU A 206 -20.91 -1.62 16.76
CA GLU A 206 -19.70 -2.15 16.11
C GLU A 206 -18.78 -1.03 15.63
N THR A 207 -19.35 0.10 15.20
CA THR A 207 -18.60 1.19 14.54
C THR A 207 -17.98 2.17 15.54
N ALA A 208 -18.60 2.38 16.70
CA ALA A 208 -18.14 3.30 17.74
C ALA A 208 -16.64 3.25 18.10
N PRO A 209 -16.00 2.09 18.34
CA PRO A 209 -14.58 2.05 18.66
C PRO A 209 -13.69 2.55 17.52
N HIS A 210 -14.09 2.36 16.26
CA HIS A 210 -13.36 2.81 15.08
C HIS A 210 -13.43 4.35 14.95
N VAL A 211 -14.62 4.93 15.18
CA VAL A 211 -14.82 6.39 15.14
C VAL A 211 -14.07 7.09 16.27
N ALA A 212 -14.04 6.50 17.47
CA ALA A 212 -13.26 7.03 18.59
C ALA A 212 -11.76 7.10 18.24
N ARG A 213 -11.24 6.04 17.60
CA ARG A 213 -9.83 5.97 17.17
C ARG A 213 -9.50 6.98 16.07
N LEU A 214 -10.37 7.12 15.07
CA LEU A 214 -10.23 8.14 14.01
C LEU A 214 -10.29 9.56 14.58
N THR A 215 -11.21 9.82 15.49
CA THR A 215 -11.33 11.12 16.17
C THR A 215 -10.06 11.47 16.96
N ALA A 216 -9.52 10.51 17.72
CA ALA A 216 -8.30 10.71 18.48
C ALA A 216 -7.11 11.01 17.57
N TRP A 217 -6.98 10.29 16.45
CA TRP A 217 -5.94 10.54 15.48
C TRP A 217 -6.08 11.90 14.78
N GLN A 218 -7.29 12.25 14.34
CA GLN A 218 -7.56 13.53 13.68
C GLN A 218 -7.04 14.70 14.52
N GLY A 219 -7.36 14.70 15.82
CA GLY A 219 -6.93 15.77 16.73
C GLY A 219 -5.46 15.71 17.16
N ARG A 220 -4.88 14.51 17.31
CA ARG A 220 -3.51 14.36 17.86
C ARG A 220 -2.41 14.38 16.81
N GLU A 221 -2.71 13.99 15.58
CA GLU A 221 -1.72 13.79 14.54
C GLU A 221 -2.05 14.60 13.27
N LEU A 222 -3.24 14.42 12.69
CA LEU A 222 -3.62 15.06 11.42
C LEU A 222 -3.63 16.58 11.53
N GLN A 223 -4.40 17.14 12.46
CA GLN A 223 -4.52 18.59 12.62
C GLN A 223 -3.20 19.26 13.01
N PRO A 224 -2.39 18.72 13.95
CA PRO A 224 -1.04 19.22 14.18
C PRO A 224 -0.13 19.14 12.95
N HIS A 225 -0.25 18.09 12.12
CA HIS A 225 0.54 17.99 10.88
C HIS A 225 0.13 19.04 9.85
N LEU A 226 -1.18 19.26 9.67
CA LEU A 226 -1.71 20.36 8.86
C LEU A 226 -1.23 21.71 9.35
N GLY A 227 -1.18 21.94 10.67
CA GLY A 227 -0.62 23.16 11.26
C GLY A 227 0.87 23.34 10.97
N ARG A 228 1.66 22.27 10.99
CA ARG A 228 3.09 22.32 10.61
C ARG A 228 3.28 22.65 9.13
N LEU A 229 2.54 21.97 8.26
CA LEU A 229 2.55 22.24 6.82
C LEU A 229 2.08 23.66 6.52
N SER A 230 1.07 24.15 7.23
CA SER A 230 0.51 25.47 7.00
C SER A 230 1.51 26.58 7.32
N ALA A 231 2.33 26.37 8.36
CA ALA A 231 3.36 27.29 8.84
C ALA A 231 4.68 27.27 8.04
N LEU A 232 4.84 26.37 7.05
CA LEU A 232 6.04 26.36 6.21
C LEU A 232 6.14 27.66 5.40
N PRO A 233 7.27 28.40 5.45
CA PRO A 233 7.42 29.67 4.75
C PRO A 233 7.35 29.51 3.22
N LYS A 234 7.71 28.33 2.72
CA LYS A 234 7.56 27.94 1.32
C LYS A 234 7.36 26.42 1.25
N ARG A 235 6.21 25.98 0.74
CA ARG A 235 5.95 24.57 0.44
C ARG A 235 6.52 24.20 -0.92
N THR A 236 7.08 23.01 -1.01
CA THR A 236 7.32 22.33 -2.29
C THR A 236 5.97 21.99 -2.94
N ALA A 237 5.96 21.69 -4.24
CA ALA A 237 4.74 21.24 -4.92
C ALA A 237 4.14 19.98 -4.26
N MET A 238 4.99 19.03 -3.86
CA MET A 238 4.58 17.83 -3.13
C MET A 238 3.92 18.17 -1.78
N GLU A 239 4.50 19.07 -1.00
CA GLU A 239 3.93 19.49 0.30
C GLU A 239 2.61 20.26 0.11
N ALA A 240 2.47 21.04 -0.97
CA ALA A 240 1.22 21.71 -1.31
C ALA A 240 0.12 20.69 -1.66
N ASP A 241 0.43 19.70 -2.49
CA ASP A 241 -0.49 18.63 -2.87
C ASP A 241 -0.88 17.76 -1.66
N LEU A 242 0.10 17.39 -0.83
CA LEU A 242 -0.16 16.64 0.40
C LEU A 242 -1.02 17.45 1.37
N PHE A 243 -0.72 18.73 1.57
CA PHE A 243 -1.51 19.61 2.42
C PHE A 243 -2.97 19.66 1.97
N GLN A 244 -3.22 19.87 0.67
CA GLN A 244 -4.57 19.92 0.13
C GLN A 244 -5.34 18.61 0.37
N ARG A 245 -4.69 17.46 0.17
CA ARG A 245 -5.31 16.14 0.38
C ARG A 245 -5.62 15.89 1.86
N LEU A 246 -4.69 16.24 2.74
CA LEU A 246 -4.90 16.12 4.19
C LEU A 246 -6.01 17.05 4.69
N GLN A 247 -6.18 18.23 4.09
CA GLN A 247 -7.33 19.09 4.38
C GLN A 247 -8.65 18.45 3.94
N THR A 248 -8.68 17.79 2.78
CA THR A 248 -9.86 17.02 2.35
C THR A 248 -10.20 15.91 3.34
N VAL A 249 -9.19 15.17 3.84
CA VAL A 249 -9.39 14.13 4.86
C VAL A 249 -9.91 14.74 6.17
N ASP A 250 -9.34 15.84 6.64
CA ASP A 250 -9.78 16.51 7.87
C ASP A 250 -11.21 17.04 7.76
N ALA A 251 -11.57 17.61 6.61
CA ALA A 251 -12.93 18.07 6.33
C ALA A 251 -13.92 16.90 6.33
N ALA A 252 -13.64 15.83 5.59
CA ALA A 252 -14.53 14.66 5.51
C ALA A 252 -14.72 13.99 6.88
N LEU A 253 -13.64 13.83 7.67
CA LEU A 253 -13.75 13.31 9.04
C LEU A 253 -14.53 14.24 9.97
N THR A 254 -14.44 15.55 9.77
CA THR A 254 -15.20 16.52 10.56
C THR A 254 -16.69 16.43 10.25
N THR A 255 -17.07 16.36 8.97
CA THR A 255 -18.47 16.19 8.56
C THR A 255 -19.03 14.87 9.08
N PHE A 256 -18.33 13.75 8.85
CA PHE A 256 -18.73 12.45 9.38
C PHE A 256 -18.91 12.44 10.90
N ARG A 257 -17.99 13.07 11.65
CA ARG A 257 -18.13 13.17 13.12
C ARG A 257 -19.32 14.02 13.55
N GLY A 258 -19.77 14.96 12.72
CA GLY A 258 -21.01 15.70 12.91
C GLY A 258 -22.20 14.75 12.93
N GLU A 259 -22.39 14.02 11.83
CA GLU A 259 -23.48 13.04 11.68
C GLU A 259 -23.38 11.89 12.69
N TRP A 260 -22.16 11.41 12.95
CA TRP A 260 -21.91 10.37 13.94
C TRP A 260 -22.43 10.74 15.33
N ARG A 261 -22.32 12.01 15.75
CA ARG A 261 -22.82 12.46 17.06
C ARG A 261 -24.35 12.41 17.13
N THR A 262 -25.04 12.65 16.02
CA THR A 262 -26.49 12.54 15.94
C THR A 262 -26.91 11.09 16.18
N VAL A 263 -26.32 10.14 15.44
CA VAL A 263 -26.66 8.71 15.57
C VAL A 263 -26.20 8.10 16.89
N ALA A 264 -25.04 8.50 17.41
CA ALA A 264 -24.49 7.93 18.65
C ALA A 264 -25.17 8.46 19.92
N ARG A 265 -25.88 9.59 19.86
CA ARG A 265 -26.64 10.15 20.99
C ARG A 265 -28.11 9.74 20.98
N GLY A 266 -28.66 9.36 19.83
CA GLY A 266 -30.01 8.85 19.73
C GLY A 266 -30.15 7.54 20.48
N GLN A 267 -31.18 7.40 21.32
CA GLN A 267 -31.55 6.09 21.88
C GLN A 267 -31.97 5.11 20.76
N GLN A 268 -32.57 5.64 19.69
CA GLN A 268 -32.90 4.95 18.45
C GLN A 268 -32.80 5.94 17.28
N PRO A 269 -31.65 6.03 16.59
CA PRO A 269 -31.57 6.84 15.37
C PRO A 269 -32.52 6.29 14.30
N ASP A 270 -33.21 7.18 13.59
CA ASP A 270 -34.03 6.76 12.45
C ASP A 270 -33.16 6.39 11.23
N GLU A 271 -33.77 5.77 10.22
CA GLU A 271 -33.04 5.32 9.04
C GLU A 271 -32.40 6.48 8.27
N ALA A 272 -33.04 7.65 8.23
CA ALA A 272 -32.49 8.81 7.54
C ALA A 272 -31.21 9.34 8.23
N GLN A 273 -31.17 9.33 9.57
CA GLN A 273 -29.97 9.67 10.33
C GLN A 273 -28.85 8.65 10.13
N LEU A 274 -29.20 7.36 10.08
CA LEU A 274 -28.22 6.30 9.79
C LEU A 274 -27.65 6.46 8.38
N ASP A 275 -28.49 6.67 7.37
CA ASP A 275 -28.07 6.82 5.99
C ASP A 275 -27.17 8.04 5.78
N ALA A 276 -27.51 9.19 6.38
CA ALA A 276 -26.64 10.37 6.36
C ALA A 276 -25.26 10.08 6.97
N ALA A 277 -25.21 9.40 8.13
CA ALA A 277 -23.94 9.04 8.76
C ALA A 277 -23.15 8.01 7.93
N ARG A 278 -23.81 7.09 7.23
CA ARG A 278 -23.19 6.09 6.34
C ARG A 278 -22.60 6.73 5.09
N GLU A 279 -23.32 7.68 4.48
CA GLU A 279 -22.84 8.44 3.34
C GLU A 279 -21.57 9.22 3.70
N GLU A 280 -21.57 9.91 4.84
CA GLU A 280 -20.39 10.65 5.29
C GLU A 280 -19.24 9.73 5.71
N ALA A 281 -19.53 8.53 6.24
CA ALA A 281 -18.50 7.51 6.49
C ALA A 281 -17.84 7.04 5.19
N ALA A 282 -18.64 6.83 4.14
CA ALA A 282 -18.15 6.49 2.81
C ALA A 282 -17.28 7.61 2.23
N ALA A 283 -17.70 8.87 2.35
CA ALA A 283 -16.93 10.03 1.91
C ALA A 283 -15.60 10.16 2.65
N ALA A 284 -15.58 9.96 3.97
CA ALA A 284 -14.36 9.95 4.77
C ALA A 284 -13.41 8.79 4.37
N ARG A 285 -13.96 7.59 4.17
CA ARG A 285 -13.23 6.40 3.69
C ARG A 285 -12.59 6.65 2.32
N ASP A 286 -13.33 7.27 1.40
CA ASP A 286 -12.84 7.60 0.06
C ASP A 286 -11.76 8.68 0.07
N ALA A 287 -11.92 9.73 0.90
CA ALA A 287 -10.91 10.77 1.06
C ALA A 287 -9.58 10.21 1.62
N ILE A 288 -9.67 9.32 2.61
CA ILE A 288 -8.52 8.62 3.19
C ILE A 288 -7.83 7.75 2.13
N LEU A 289 -8.60 6.91 1.42
CA LEU A 289 -8.08 5.99 0.41
C LEU A 289 -7.45 6.73 -0.77
N ALA A 290 -8.09 7.81 -1.26
CA ALA A 290 -7.57 8.63 -2.34
C ALA A 290 -6.25 9.31 -1.93
N THR A 291 -6.15 9.77 -0.67
CA THR A 291 -4.92 10.34 -0.14
C THR A 291 -3.82 9.30 -0.03
N TYR A 292 -4.11 8.12 0.52
CA TYR A 292 -3.19 6.98 0.60
C TYR A 292 -2.63 6.61 -0.77
N LYS A 293 -3.51 6.33 -1.75
CA LYS A 293 -3.14 5.95 -3.12
C LYS A 293 -2.32 7.01 -3.86
N SER A 294 -2.32 8.24 -3.37
CA SER A 294 -1.59 9.36 -3.99
C SER A 294 -0.24 9.65 -3.33
N LEU A 295 0.10 8.96 -2.24
CA LEU A 295 1.44 8.99 -1.68
C LEU A 295 2.46 8.46 -2.70
N GLU A 296 3.66 9.04 -2.78
CA GLU A 296 4.60 8.74 -3.87
C GLU A 296 4.90 7.24 -4.04
N SER A 297 5.12 6.51 -2.93
CA SER A 297 5.38 5.06 -2.95
C SER A 297 4.16 4.27 -3.43
N GLU A 298 2.99 4.60 -2.89
CA GLU A 298 1.71 3.95 -3.18
C GLU A 298 1.24 4.22 -4.60
N ALA A 299 1.25 5.47 -5.04
CA ALA A 299 0.86 5.89 -6.38
C ALA A 299 1.68 5.15 -7.45
N ASP A 300 2.97 4.99 -7.19
CA ASP A 300 3.84 4.20 -8.05
C ASP A 300 3.53 2.71 -8.00
N ALA A 301 3.35 2.13 -6.81
CA ALA A 301 3.02 0.72 -6.65
C ALA A 301 1.67 0.35 -7.29
N PHE A 302 0.61 1.12 -7.03
CA PHE A 302 -0.71 0.96 -7.65
C PHE A 302 -0.69 1.13 -9.17
N ARG A 303 0.11 2.05 -9.70
CA ARG A 303 0.27 2.19 -11.17
C ARG A 303 0.89 0.92 -11.77
N VAL A 304 1.91 0.35 -11.14
CA VAL A 304 2.57 -0.88 -11.59
C VAL A 304 1.63 -2.07 -11.44
N GLU A 305 0.92 -2.16 -10.32
CA GLU A 305 -0.13 -3.15 -10.06
C GLU A 305 -1.19 -3.13 -11.16
N ALA A 306 -1.74 -1.95 -11.49
CA ALA A 306 -2.73 -1.80 -12.54
C ALA A 306 -2.20 -2.25 -13.91
N ALA A 307 -0.94 -1.95 -14.22
CA ALA A 307 -0.30 -2.41 -15.47
C ALA A 307 -0.16 -3.95 -15.51
N VAL A 308 0.19 -4.57 -14.39
CA VAL A 308 0.29 -6.03 -14.25
C VAL A 308 -1.08 -6.70 -14.34
N ALA A 309 -2.08 -6.17 -13.64
CA ALA A 309 -3.47 -6.64 -13.69
C ALA A 309 -4.04 -6.56 -15.12
N ALA A 310 -3.84 -5.43 -15.80
CA ALA A 310 -4.26 -5.25 -17.19
C ALA A 310 -3.55 -6.24 -18.14
N ALA A 311 -2.24 -6.44 -17.97
CA ALA A 311 -1.47 -7.39 -18.77
C ALA A 311 -1.92 -8.85 -18.54
N PHE A 312 -2.24 -9.22 -17.30
CA PHE A 312 -2.77 -10.53 -16.95
C PHE A 312 -4.15 -10.76 -17.60
N THR A 313 -5.09 -9.83 -17.41
CA THR A 313 -6.42 -9.88 -18.03
C THR A 313 -6.35 -9.97 -19.55
N ALA A 314 -5.46 -9.19 -20.18
CA ALA A 314 -5.26 -9.21 -21.63
C ALA A 314 -4.68 -10.54 -22.14
N LYS A 315 -3.80 -11.19 -21.38
CA LYS A 315 -3.27 -12.51 -21.75
C LYS A 315 -4.33 -13.61 -21.62
N LEU A 316 -5.20 -13.54 -20.61
CA LEU A 316 -6.31 -14.48 -20.46
C LEU A 316 -7.39 -14.32 -21.54
N ALA A 317 -7.48 -13.17 -22.18
CA ALA A 317 -8.44 -12.92 -23.27
C ALA A 317 -7.95 -13.43 -24.64
N LYS A 318 -6.68 -13.83 -24.76
CA LYS A 318 -6.15 -14.40 -26.01
C LYS A 318 -6.47 -15.90 -26.05
N PRO A 319 -7.10 -16.39 -27.13
CA PRO A 319 -7.40 -17.81 -27.30
C PRO A 319 -6.14 -18.65 -27.46
#